data_AF-A0A2G9TD72-F1
#
_entry.id   AF-A0A2G9TD72-F1
#
_cell.length_a   1.000
_cell.length_b   1.000
_cell.length_c   1.000
_cell.angle_alpha   90.00
_cell.angle_beta   90.00
_cell.angle_gamma   90.00
#
_symmetry.space_group_name_H-M   'P 1'
#
loop_
_entity.id
_entity.type
_entity.pdbx_description
1 polymer ?
#
loop_
_entity_poly.entity_id
_entity_poly.type
_entity_poly.pdbx_seq_one_letter_code
_entity_poly.pdbx_strand_id
1 'polypeptide(L)'
;LFCRTDSFAKWRCVEHWTSHFSTRAYWGLANHHVYLEVTSLKPNMVTPGVDCPNKVSHEEMGVAIVTALRRRVPAAVPSTTFLSGGQSELHATI
;
A
#
# COMPACT_ATOMS: atom_id res chain seq x y z
N LEU A 1 10.65 -8.76 1.40
CA LEU A 1 11.09 -8.12 0.14
C LEU A 1 10.77 -6.62 0.23
N PHE A 2 11.41 -5.90 1.15
CA PHE A 2 11.28 -4.45 1.27
C PHE A 2 12.34 -3.81 0.38
N CYS A 3 12.03 -2.69 -0.26
CA CYS A 3 12.99 -1.92 -1.05
C CYS A 3 14.11 -1.42 -0.10
N ARG A 4 15.17 -2.23 0.09
CA ARG A 4 16.30 -2.00 1.00
C ARG A 4 17.36 -1.11 0.37
N THR A 5 17.03 0.12 0.01
CA THR A 5 18.04 0.93 -0.67
C THR A 5 17.75 2.44 -0.44
N ASP A 6 18.79 3.28 -0.30
CA ASP A 6 18.77 4.62 0.33
C ASP A 6 18.60 5.88 -0.59
N SER A 7 17.50 6.06 -1.33
CA SER A 7 17.39 7.26 -2.23
C SER A 7 15.96 7.74 -2.49
N PHE A 8 15.76 9.05 -2.70
CA PHE A 8 14.47 9.75 -2.91
C PHE A 8 13.63 9.18 -4.08
N ALA A 9 14.26 8.61 -5.11
CA ALA A 9 13.59 7.87 -6.19
C ALA A 9 12.85 6.60 -5.71
N LYS A 10 13.07 6.15 -4.47
CA LYS A 10 12.58 4.87 -3.94
C LYS A 10 11.26 4.96 -3.19
N TRP A 11 10.81 6.14 -2.80
CA TRP A 11 9.47 6.27 -2.25
C TRP A 11 8.40 5.97 -3.32
N ARG A 12 8.60 6.44 -4.57
CA ARG A 12 7.78 6.02 -5.72
C ARG A 12 7.94 4.53 -6.06
N CYS A 13 9.08 3.93 -5.72
CA CYS A 13 9.28 2.48 -5.86
C CYS A 13 8.35 1.71 -4.90
N VAL A 14 8.11 2.21 -3.68
CA VAL A 14 7.14 1.60 -2.76
C VAL A 14 5.72 1.73 -3.30
N GLU A 15 5.31 2.90 -3.79
CA GLU A 15 4.01 3.10 -4.46
C GLU A 15 3.82 2.12 -5.64
N HIS A 16 4.84 2.00 -6.48
CA HIS A 16 4.85 1.12 -7.64
C HIS A 16 4.80 -0.36 -7.24
N TRP A 17 5.56 -0.75 -6.22
CA TRP A 17 5.58 -2.12 -5.72
C TRP A 17 4.25 -2.52 -5.12
N THR A 18 3.65 -1.65 -4.30
CA THR A 18 2.30 -1.86 -3.74
C THR A 18 1.29 -2.07 -4.87
N SER A 19 1.34 -1.22 -5.91
CA SER A 19 0.49 -1.34 -7.10
C SER A 19 0.67 -2.71 -7.79
N HIS A 20 1.92 -3.13 -8.01
CA HIS A 20 2.23 -4.41 -8.65
C HIS A 20 1.75 -5.61 -7.85
N PHE A 21 1.96 -5.60 -6.53
CA PHE A 21 1.52 -6.67 -5.65
C PHE A 21 0.00 -6.79 -5.62
N SER A 22 -0.72 -5.67 -5.46
CA SER A 22 -2.19 -5.65 -5.51
C SER A 22 -2.71 -6.21 -6.82
N THR A 23 -2.11 -5.84 -7.95
CA THR A 23 -2.48 -6.39 -9.26
C THR A 23 -2.35 -7.92 -9.28
N ARG A 24 -1.24 -8.44 -8.76
CA ARG A 24 -0.99 -9.89 -8.76
C ARG A 24 -1.95 -10.63 -7.85
N ALA A 25 -2.30 -10.04 -6.70
CA ALA A 25 -3.29 -10.58 -5.78
C ALA A 25 -4.68 -10.65 -6.43
N TYR A 26 -5.17 -9.55 -7.02
CA TYR A 26 -6.47 -9.53 -7.70
C TYR A 26 -6.51 -10.43 -8.92
N TRP A 27 -5.40 -10.57 -9.64
CA TRP A 27 -5.30 -11.56 -10.71
C TRP A 27 -5.49 -13.00 -10.20
N GLY A 28 -4.89 -13.33 -9.05
CA GLY A 28 -5.13 -14.61 -8.38
C GLY A 28 -6.60 -14.79 -7.97
N LEU A 29 -7.19 -13.79 -7.31
CA LEU A 29 -8.59 -13.82 -6.89
C LEU A 29 -9.56 -13.99 -8.08
N ALA A 30 -9.27 -13.33 -9.20
CA ALA A 30 -10.04 -13.46 -10.43
C ALA A 30 -9.97 -14.87 -11.01
N ASN A 31 -8.77 -15.49 -11.03
CA ASN A 31 -8.59 -16.87 -11.49
C ASN A 31 -9.29 -17.91 -10.60
N HIS A 32 -9.54 -17.56 -9.34
CA HIS A 32 -10.28 -18.39 -8.39
C HIS A 32 -11.77 -18.02 -8.29
N HIS A 33 -12.27 -17.15 -9.17
CA HIS A 33 -13.67 -16.72 -9.21
C HIS A 33 -14.20 -16.19 -7.86
N VAL A 34 -13.36 -15.44 -7.14
CA VAL A 34 -13.74 -14.83 -5.85
C VAL A 34 -14.60 -13.59 -6.09
N TYR A 35 -15.74 -13.51 -5.39
CA TYR A 35 -16.61 -12.33 -5.35
C TYR A 35 -15.97 -11.22 -4.53
N LEU A 36 -15.57 -10.13 -5.17
CA LEU A 36 -14.81 -9.05 -4.54
C LEU A 36 -15.68 -8.20 -3.59
N GLU A 37 -16.99 -8.15 -3.83
CA GLU A 37 -18.00 -7.39 -3.08
C GLU A 37 -18.10 -7.84 -1.62
N VAL A 38 -17.65 -9.05 -1.32
CA VAL A 38 -17.65 -9.66 0.02
C VAL A 38 -16.24 -9.79 0.60
N THR A 39 -15.27 -9.08 0.02
CA THR A 39 -13.88 -9.07 0.49
C THR A 39 -13.51 -7.76 1.18
N SER A 40 -12.44 -7.80 1.97
CA SER A 40 -11.78 -6.61 2.48
C SER A 40 -10.30 -6.68 2.12
N LEU A 41 -9.73 -5.57 1.66
CA LEU A 41 -8.30 -5.49 1.42
C LEU A 41 -7.59 -5.01 2.69
N LYS A 42 -6.53 -5.71 3.09
CA LYS A 42 -5.69 -5.31 4.24
C LYS A 42 -4.25 -5.02 3.82
N PRO A 43 -3.99 -3.86 3.17
CA PRO A 43 -2.67 -3.55 2.64
C PRO A 43 -1.81 -2.86 3.71
N ASN A 44 -0.49 -2.85 3.47
CA ASN A 44 0.41 -1.94 4.17
C ASN A 44 0.26 -0.51 3.65
N MET A 45 0.56 0.47 4.51
CA MET A 45 0.72 1.87 4.10
C MET A 45 1.93 2.02 3.15
N VAL A 46 1.94 3.05 2.30
CA VAL A 46 3.13 3.44 1.52
C VAL A 46 4.00 4.33 2.38
N THR A 47 4.93 3.71 3.11
CA THR A 47 5.89 4.41 3.98
C THR A 47 7.31 4.25 3.45
N PRO A 48 8.23 5.18 3.79
CA PRO A 48 9.65 4.91 3.64
C PRO A 48 10.06 3.68 4.44
N GLY A 49 11.17 3.05 4.05
CA GLY A 49 11.75 1.94 4.81
C GLY A 49 12.19 2.40 6.20
N VAL A 50 12.20 1.48 7.18
CA VAL A 50 12.59 1.76 8.57
C VAL A 50 13.99 2.38 8.69
N ASP A 51 14.92 1.98 7.82
CA ASP A 51 16.30 2.49 7.80
C ASP A 51 16.47 3.74 6.92
N CYS A 52 15.39 4.26 6.32
CA CYS A 52 15.50 5.39 5.40
C CYS A 52 15.78 6.69 6.16
N PRO A 53 16.88 7.42 5.84
CA PRO A 53 17.22 8.66 6.54
C PRO A 53 16.26 9.80 6.19
N ASN A 54 15.57 9.73 5.05
CA ASN A 54 14.64 10.76 4.60
C ASN A 54 13.24 10.49 5.14
N LYS A 55 12.78 11.37 6.03
CA LYS A 55 11.39 11.36 6.52
C LYS A 55 10.47 11.99 5.48
N VAL A 56 9.30 11.39 5.31
CA VAL A 56 8.24 11.83 4.40
C VAL A 56 7.08 12.34 5.25
N SER A 57 6.37 13.36 4.77
CA SER A 57 5.20 13.89 5.48
C SER A 57 4.00 12.92 5.43
N HIS A 58 3.10 12.99 6.42
CA HIS A 58 1.87 12.17 6.44
C HIS A 58 0.99 12.45 5.22
N GLU A 59 0.94 13.70 4.76
CA GLU A 59 0.19 14.10 3.58
C GLU A 59 0.71 13.41 2.31
N GLU A 60 2.03 13.42 2.09
CA GLU A 60 2.64 12.73 0.96
C GLU A 60 2.36 11.22 1.02
N MET A 61 2.52 10.59 2.19
CA MET A 61 2.20 9.17 2.37
C MET A 61 0.73 8.86 2.05
N GLY A 62 -0.19 9.72 2.48
CA GLY A 62 -1.63 9.63 2.18
C GLY A 62 -1.90 9.72 0.67
N VAL A 63 -1.30 10.69 -0.01
CA VAL A 63 -1.45 10.86 -1.47
C VAL A 63 -0.92 9.63 -2.22
N ALA A 64 0.23 9.09 -1.82
CA ALA A 64 0.78 7.90 -2.48
C ALA A 64 -0.07 6.65 -2.29
N ILE A 65 -0.55 6.37 -1.07
CA ILE A 65 -1.34 5.16 -0.85
C ILE A 65 -2.67 5.23 -1.61
N VAL A 66 -3.35 6.38 -1.60
CA VAL A 66 -4.59 6.57 -2.36
C VAL A 66 -4.32 6.43 -3.86
N THR A 67 -3.20 6.96 -4.36
CA THR A 67 -2.81 6.81 -5.77
C THR A 67 -2.53 5.35 -6.14
N ALA A 68 -1.79 4.61 -5.31
CA ALA A 68 -1.48 3.20 -5.54
C ALA A 68 -2.75 2.34 -5.56
N LEU A 69 -3.67 2.56 -4.61
CA LEU A 69 -4.93 1.82 -4.54
C LEU A 69 -5.81 2.13 -5.74
N ARG A 70 -6.00 3.41 -6.10
CA ARG A 70 -6.83 3.82 -7.25
C ARG A 70 -6.36 3.24 -8.57
N ARG A 71 -5.07 2.95 -8.72
CA ARG A 71 -4.53 2.40 -9.97
C ARG A 71 -4.85 0.91 -10.15
N ARG A 72 -4.92 0.13 -9.06
CA ARG A 72 -4.85 -1.34 -9.14
C ARG A 72 -5.89 -2.10 -8.31
N VAL A 73 -6.64 -1.41 -7.46
CA VAL A 73 -7.72 -2.01 -6.65
C VAL A 73 -9.05 -1.79 -7.38
N PRO A 74 -9.81 -2.86 -7.68
CA PRO A 74 -11.14 -2.73 -8.26
C PRO A 74 -12.11 -2.02 -7.32
N ALA A 75 -12.97 -1.15 -7.87
CA ALA A 75 -14.01 -0.45 -7.10
C ALA A 75 -15.07 -1.38 -6.47
N ALA A 76 -15.11 -2.66 -6.87
CA ALA A 76 -15.99 -3.66 -6.29
C ALA A 76 -15.62 -4.04 -4.86
N VAL A 77 -14.40 -3.75 -4.40
CA VAL A 77 -13.95 -4.08 -3.05
C VAL A 77 -14.53 -3.03 -2.07
N PRO A 78 -15.39 -3.42 -1.11
CA PRO A 78 -16.14 -2.48 -0.30
C PRO A 78 -15.31 -1.76 0.76
N SER A 79 -14.21 -2.36 1.23
CA SER A 79 -13.43 -1.83 2.35
C SER A 79 -11.94 -2.10 2.21
N THR A 80 -11.15 -1.13 2.67
CA THR A 80 -9.70 -1.25 2.83
C THR A 80 -9.34 -0.95 4.29
N THR A 81 -8.69 -1.89 4.98
CA THR A 81 -8.28 -1.73 6.38
C THR A 81 -6.76 -1.80 6.49
N PHE A 82 -6.09 -0.70 6.84
CA PHE A 82 -4.62 -0.68 6.82
C PHE A 82 -3.99 -1.53 7.94
N LEU A 83 -2.80 -2.05 7.67
CA LEU A 83 -1.89 -2.58 8.69
C LEU A 83 -1.01 -1.44 9.21
N SER A 84 -0.82 -1.35 10.54
CA SER A 84 0.06 -0.36 11.15
C SER A 84 1.55 -0.63 10.91
N GLY A 85 1.93 -1.88 10.58
CA GLY A 85 3.27 -2.21 10.09
C GLY A 85 4.42 -1.89 11.04
N GLY A 86 4.15 -1.72 12.35
CA GLY A 86 5.15 -1.33 13.35
C GLY A 86 5.27 0.18 13.61
N GLN A 87 4.36 0.99 13.04
CA GLN A 87 4.23 2.40 13.40
C GLN A 87 3.78 2.58 14.86
N SER A 88 4.12 3.73 15.46
CA SER A 88 3.55 4.12 16.75
C SER A 88 2.04 4.32 16.64
N GLU A 89 1.31 4.20 17.76
CA GLU A 89 -0.14 4.38 17.78
C GLU A 89 -0.57 5.73 17.20
N LEU A 90 0.19 6.79 17.52
CA LEU A 90 -0.07 8.13 17.00
C LEU A 90 0.14 8.20 15.48
N HIS A 91 1.23 7.65 14.96
CA HIS A 91 1.53 7.67 13.51
C HIS A 91 0.60 6.78 12.70
N ALA A 92 0.04 5.73 13.31
CA ALA A 92 -0.95 4.88 12.64
C ALA A 92 -2.35 5.53 12.56
N THR A 93 -2.57 6.60 13.34
CA THR A 93 -3.88 7.27 13.44
C THR A 93 -3.95 8.55 12.59
N ILE A 94 -2.83 9.22 12.36
CA ILE A 94 -2.72 10.52 11.66
C ILE A 94 -2.24 10.31 10.22
#